data_AF-A0AAD4EP24-F1
#
_entry.id   AF-A0AAD4EP24-F1
#
_cell.length_a   1.000
_cell.length_b   1.000
_cell.length_c   1.000
_cell.angle_alpha   90.00
_cell.angle_beta   90.00
_cell.angle_gamma   90.00
#
_symmetry.space_group_name_H-M   'P 1'
#
loop_
_entity.id
_entity.type
_entity.pdbx_description
1 polymer ?
#
loop_
_entity_poly.entity_id
_entity_poly.type
_entity_poly.pdbx_seq_one_letter_code
_entity_poly.pdbx_strand_id
1 'polypeptide(L)'
;MRSPPKDVVASWPAPNYIDPVTRGPALVIVEIIALCISTICLGLRLFVRIHILRSPDWDDWLMVVAAASVTGTGVTVCVVLASTHYGWDRHVWDLTMAKMVAGRQVSFAAQALFVTATGLAKISIFVSYLRIAPPASWFRRLTFIGIGLTAIITGSILIALFAECKPMSSYWNLARTQQDCFSENPMLMAHATTGAFLDFFIWVLPLPTLYRAKLPVSQRFALIALFSFGLVVVFAGCIRIYWIHYVVEETYDVTWYGFQLWLWTAVEVQLGIVCGCVPWLKSLKRFWKPQTVTEASARQSGPRSDGKGTISSKRVRALRMDTLRTMMTARGEHTDLERGSKDVYEILEEGRVDANSIEAIIWSHHHFEHVGNPSTFPPTTALIVGPGFKTMLPGYPANPDSTILESDLANRQLIELDFDMGSCGNDTYKTPTIGQFRALDYFGDGSFYLFDSPGHTIGHISALARVTANPASFVLLTGDAIHHPGEIRPSKYNPPPDNIIPEPFAPDPSGL
;
A
#
# COMPACT_ATOMS: atom_id res chain seq x y z
N MET A 1 -23.07 -29.60 19.68
CA MET A 1 -23.99 -28.96 20.65
C MET A 1 -24.60 -30.03 21.53
N ARG A 2 -24.75 -29.76 22.82
CA ARG A 2 -25.43 -30.64 23.78
C ARG A 2 -26.95 -30.61 23.55
N SER A 3 -27.62 -31.74 23.79
CA SER A 3 -29.08 -31.77 23.74
C SER A 3 -29.65 -31.16 25.03
N PRO A 4 -30.69 -30.32 24.95
CA PRO A 4 -31.33 -29.78 26.14
C PRO A 4 -32.01 -30.90 26.94
N PRO A 5 -31.82 -30.95 28.27
CA PRO A 5 -32.58 -31.80 29.17
C PRO A 5 -34.09 -31.56 29.03
N LYS A 6 -34.90 -32.59 29.28
CA LYS A 6 -36.37 -32.52 29.08
C LYS A 6 -37.03 -31.46 29.98
N ASP A 7 -36.50 -31.27 31.18
CA ASP A 7 -36.90 -30.23 32.14
C ASP A 7 -36.62 -28.82 31.61
N VAL A 8 -35.47 -28.60 30.96
CA VAL A 8 -35.15 -27.33 30.30
C VAL A 8 -36.08 -27.07 29.12
N VAL A 9 -36.32 -28.07 28.27
CA VAL A 9 -37.27 -27.93 27.15
C VAL A 9 -38.69 -27.62 27.64
N ALA A 10 -39.11 -28.24 28.76
CA ALA A 10 -40.42 -27.98 29.36
C ALA A 10 -40.53 -26.56 29.97
N SER A 11 -39.40 -25.95 30.34
CA SER A 11 -39.36 -24.56 30.85
C SER A 11 -39.46 -23.50 29.76
N TRP A 12 -39.32 -23.88 28.47
CA TRP A 12 -39.37 -22.93 27.38
C TRP A 12 -40.78 -22.39 27.12
N PRO A 13 -40.90 -21.12 26.67
CA PRO A 13 -42.17 -20.57 26.22
C PRO A 13 -42.78 -21.37 25.07
N ALA A 14 -44.10 -21.23 24.89
CA ALA A 14 -44.78 -21.79 23.73
C ALA A 14 -44.16 -21.22 22.43
N PRO A 15 -43.78 -22.07 21.46
CA PRO A 15 -43.20 -21.62 20.20
C PRO A 15 -44.09 -20.62 19.44
N ASN A 16 -43.53 -19.48 19.05
CA ASN A 16 -44.19 -18.52 18.20
C ASN A 16 -43.60 -18.55 16.78
N TYR A 17 -44.20 -19.34 15.89
CA TYR A 17 -43.75 -19.46 14.51
C TYR A 17 -44.24 -18.33 13.57
N ILE A 18 -45.18 -17.49 14.03
CA ILE A 18 -45.86 -16.50 13.20
C ILE A 18 -45.15 -15.15 13.31
N ASP A 19 -44.88 -14.69 14.53
CA ASP A 19 -44.22 -13.40 14.79
C ASP A 19 -43.20 -13.52 15.96
N PRO A 20 -42.11 -14.28 15.76
CA PRO A 20 -41.11 -14.48 16.80
C PRO A 20 -40.34 -13.20 17.11
N VAL A 21 -39.85 -13.09 18.35
CA VAL A 21 -38.93 -12.02 18.73
C VAL A 21 -37.62 -12.20 17.97
N THR A 22 -37.18 -11.14 17.28
CA THR A 22 -35.93 -11.13 16.49
C THR A 22 -34.95 -10.09 17.03
N ARG A 23 -33.64 -10.33 16.83
CA ARG A 23 -32.58 -9.35 17.14
C ARG A 23 -32.45 -8.22 16.12
N GLY A 24 -33.21 -8.27 15.03
CA GLY A 24 -33.15 -7.29 13.95
C GLY A 24 -31.93 -7.42 13.04
N PRO A 25 -31.71 -6.46 12.12
CA PRO A 25 -30.75 -6.58 11.02
C PRO A 25 -29.31 -6.21 11.40
N ALA A 26 -29.01 -5.96 12.68
CA ALA A 26 -27.73 -5.39 13.12
C ALA A 26 -26.51 -6.21 12.66
N LEU A 27 -26.58 -7.54 12.76
CA LEU A 27 -25.50 -8.43 12.33
C LEU A 27 -25.27 -8.32 10.82
N VAL A 28 -26.33 -8.33 10.01
CA VAL A 28 -26.21 -8.19 8.54
C VAL A 28 -25.59 -6.84 8.17
N ILE A 29 -25.98 -5.76 8.86
CA ILE A 29 -25.44 -4.41 8.62
C ILE A 29 -23.94 -4.39 8.91
N VAL A 30 -23.51 -4.89 10.07
CA VAL A 30 -22.09 -4.93 10.46
C VAL A 30 -21.29 -5.75 9.46
N GLU A 31 -21.81 -6.91 9.05
CA GLU A 31 -21.17 -7.79 8.07
C GLU A 31 -20.94 -7.14 6.71
N ILE A 32 -21.97 -6.49 6.16
CA ILE A 32 -21.89 -5.84 4.85
C ILE A 32 -20.87 -4.70 4.90
N ILE A 33 -20.89 -3.88 5.96
CA ILE A 33 -19.95 -2.77 6.13
C ILE A 33 -18.51 -3.32 6.22
N ALA A 34 -18.28 -4.33 7.05
CA ALA A 34 -16.97 -4.94 7.19
C ALA A 34 -16.49 -5.54 5.86
N LEU A 35 -17.40 -6.17 5.09
CA LEU A 35 -17.10 -6.77 3.79
C LEU A 35 -16.69 -5.71 2.76
N CYS A 36 -17.39 -4.59 2.72
CA CYS A 36 -17.02 -3.47 1.85
C CYS A 36 -15.62 -2.96 2.21
N ILE A 37 -15.34 -2.76 3.50
CA ILE A 37 -14.03 -2.26 3.96
C ILE A 37 -12.91 -3.26 3.60
N SER A 38 -13.08 -4.54 3.91
CA SER A 38 -12.08 -5.58 3.63
C SER A 38 -11.82 -5.74 2.14
N THR A 39 -12.87 -5.67 1.31
CA THR A 39 -12.78 -5.73 -0.16
C THR A 39 -12.04 -4.52 -0.73
N ILE A 40 -12.33 -3.31 -0.25
CA ILE A 40 -11.62 -2.08 -0.66
C ILE A 40 -10.14 -2.18 -0.26
N CYS A 41 -9.83 -2.60 0.97
CA CYS A 41 -8.46 -2.76 1.42
C CYS A 41 -7.68 -3.79 0.59
N LEU A 42 -8.31 -4.91 0.22
CA LEU A 42 -7.72 -5.89 -0.67
C LEU A 42 -7.50 -5.33 -2.08
N GLY A 43 -8.49 -4.64 -2.64
CA GLY A 43 -8.39 -4.00 -3.94
C GLY A 43 -7.24 -3.00 -3.99
N LEU A 44 -7.10 -2.16 -2.96
CA LEU A 44 -5.97 -1.25 -2.82
C LEU A 44 -4.63 -1.98 -2.68
N ARG A 45 -4.59 -3.07 -1.89
CA ARG A 45 -3.39 -3.91 -1.77
C ARG A 45 -2.98 -4.44 -3.14
N LEU A 46 -3.89 -5.06 -3.89
CA LEU A 46 -3.61 -5.60 -5.22
C LEU A 46 -3.20 -4.51 -6.20
N PHE A 47 -3.89 -3.37 -6.19
CA PHE A 47 -3.53 -2.23 -7.03
C PHE A 47 -2.09 -1.76 -6.76
N VAL A 48 -1.72 -1.59 -5.48
CA VAL A 48 -0.35 -1.26 -5.08
C VAL A 48 0.63 -2.32 -5.56
N ARG A 49 0.31 -3.60 -5.44
CA ARG A 49 1.27 -4.69 -5.66
C ARG A 49 1.47 -5.00 -7.14
N ILE A 50 0.39 -4.95 -7.91
CA ILE A 50 0.37 -5.24 -9.34
C ILE A 50 0.80 -4.00 -10.14
N HIS A 51 0.26 -2.81 -9.82
CA HIS A 51 0.44 -1.63 -10.66
C HIS A 51 1.52 -0.68 -10.13
N ILE A 52 1.63 -0.45 -8.81
CA ILE A 52 2.59 0.51 -8.25
C ILE A 52 3.97 -0.12 -8.03
N LEU A 53 4.01 -1.26 -7.33
CA LEU A 53 5.26 -1.96 -6.99
C LEU A 53 5.65 -2.99 -8.06
N ARG A 54 4.73 -3.36 -8.96
CA ARG A 54 4.91 -4.37 -10.02
C ARG A 54 5.61 -5.65 -9.54
N SER A 55 5.29 -6.08 -8.32
CA SER A 55 5.96 -7.19 -7.65
C SER A 55 4.97 -8.10 -6.89
N PRO A 56 3.91 -8.61 -7.55
CA PRO A 56 2.98 -9.54 -6.90
C PRO A 56 3.74 -10.79 -6.43
N ASP A 57 3.29 -11.38 -5.34
CA ASP A 57 3.87 -12.62 -4.79
C ASP A 57 2.80 -13.54 -4.22
N TRP A 58 3.22 -14.70 -3.75
CA TRP A 58 2.36 -15.69 -3.12
C TRP A 58 1.56 -15.14 -1.94
N ASP A 59 2.05 -14.15 -1.20
CA ASP A 59 1.27 -13.54 -0.13
C ASP A 59 0.01 -12.80 -0.64
N ASP A 60 0.10 -12.17 -1.82
CA ASP A 60 -1.03 -11.51 -2.47
C ASP A 60 -2.08 -12.52 -2.92
N TRP A 61 -1.66 -13.63 -3.54
CA TRP A 61 -2.58 -14.69 -3.98
C TRP A 61 -3.23 -15.42 -2.81
N LEU A 62 -2.47 -15.73 -1.76
CA LEU A 62 -3.01 -16.32 -0.53
C LEU A 62 -4.03 -15.40 0.13
N MET A 63 -3.78 -14.08 0.14
CA MET A 63 -4.74 -13.10 0.66
C MET A 63 -6.00 -13.01 -0.22
N VAL A 64 -5.86 -13.09 -1.55
CA VAL A 64 -7.01 -13.14 -2.48
C VAL A 64 -7.86 -14.38 -2.25
N VAL A 65 -7.24 -15.55 -2.05
CA VAL A 65 -7.99 -16.79 -1.75
C VAL A 65 -8.66 -16.73 -0.37
N ALA A 66 -7.98 -16.14 0.62
CA ALA A 66 -8.54 -15.93 1.94
C ALA A 66 -9.74 -14.96 1.90
N ALA A 67 -9.63 -13.85 1.16
CA ALA A 67 -10.57 -12.74 1.21
C ALA A 67 -11.66 -12.76 0.12
N ALA A 68 -11.30 -12.99 -1.15
CA ALA A 68 -12.16 -12.67 -2.29
C ALA A 68 -12.89 -13.87 -2.91
N SER A 69 -12.22 -15.00 -3.15
CA SER A 69 -12.76 -16.00 -4.08
C SER A 69 -13.78 -16.98 -3.48
N VAL A 70 -13.63 -17.40 -2.22
CA VAL A 70 -14.54 -18.39 -1.60
C VAL A 70 -14.66 -18.23 -0.08
N THR A 71 -13.58 -17.85 0.60
CA THR A 71 -13.48 -18.16 2.03
C THR A 71 -14.04 -17.07 2.95
N GLY A 72 -13.51 -15.84 2.91
CA GLY A 72 -14.02 -14.72 3.72
C GLY A 72 -15.41 -14.24 3.28
N THR A 73 -15.61 -14.07 1.97
CA THR A 73 -16.93 -13.80 1.37
C THR A 73 -17.91 -14.93 1.66
N GLY A 74 -17.48 -16.20 1.58
CA GLY A 74 -18.32 -17.35 1.90
C GLY A 74 -18.76 -17.42 3.36
N VAL A 75 -17.87 -17.10 4.32
CA VAL A 75 -18.26 -16.97 5.75
C VAL A 75 -19.32 -15.90 5.91
N THR A 76 -19.14 -14.73 5.29
CA THR A 76 -20.09 -13.62 5.35
C THR A 76 -21.46 -14.02 4.77
N VAL A 77 -21.48 -14.70 3.62
CA VAL A 77 -22.70 -15.22 3.01
C VAL A 77 -23.38 -16.23 3.95
N CYS A 78 -22.62 -17.14 4.57
CA CYS A 78 -23.18 -18.09 5.54
C CYS A 78 -23.80 -17.38 6.75
N VAL A 79 -23.15 -16.35 7.29
CA VAL A 79 -23.65 -15.53 8.41
C VAL A 79 -24.99 -14.87 8.04
N VAL A 80 -25.06 -14.26 6.84
CA VAL A 80 -26.28 -13.61 6.35
C VAL A 80 -27.40 -14.63 6.16
N LEU A 81 -27.13 -15.75 5.48
CA LEU A 81 -28.12 -16.82 5.29
C LEU A 81 -28.61 -17.41 6.63
N ALA A 82 -27.70 -17.63 7.57
CA ALA A 82 -28.01 -18.12 8.91
C ALA A 82 -28.98 -17.16 9.63
N SER A 83 -28.72 -15.85 9.56
CA SER A 83 -29.53 -14.83 10.21
C SER A 83 -30.89 -14.62 9.53
N THR A 84 -30.94 -14.51 8.20
CA THR A 84 -32.15 -14.08 7.49
C THR A 84 -33.08 -15.23 7.12
N HIS A 85 -32.54 -16.41 6.81
CA HIS A 85 -33.33 -17.54 6.30
C HIS A 85 -33.44 -18.69 7.29
N TYR A 86 -32.39 -18.95 8.08
CA TYR A 86 -32.34 -20.12 8.97
C TYR A 86 -32.58 -19.80 10.45
N GLY A 87 -32.82 -18.53 10.78
CA GLY A 87 -33.36 -18.11 12.08
C GLY A 87 -32.34 -18.08 13.22
N TRP A 88 -31.07 -17.77 12.93
CA TRP A 88 -30.06 -17.44 13.96
C TRP A 88 -30.25 -16.04 14.58
N ASP A 89 -31.37 -15.40 14.29
CA ASP A 89 -31.80 -14.10 14.82
C ASP A 89 -32.88 -14.19 15.91
N ARG A 90 -33.34 -15.41 16.23
CA ARG A 90 -34.45 -15.68 17.16
C ARG A 90 -34.13 -16.84 18.11
N HIS A 91 -34.99 -17.02 19.11
CA HIS A 91 -34.85 -18.06 20.12
C HIS A 91 -35.01 -19.47 19.56
N VAL A 92 -34.36 -20.45 20.19
CA VAL A 92 -34.35 -21.85 19.72
C VAL A 92 -35.74 -22.49 19.68
N TRP A 93 -36.63 -22.13 20.61
CA TRP A 93 -38.00 -22.65 20.68
C TRP A 93 -38.90 -22.10 19.57
N ASP A 94 -38.56 -20.97 18.96
CA ASP A 94 -39.32 -20.37 17.85
C ASP A 94 -38.91 -20.93 16.47
N LEU A 95 -38.04 -21.95 16.44
CA LEU A 95 -37.53 -22.55 15.22
C LEU A 95 -38.21 -23.88 14.89
N THR A 96 -38.51 -24.08 13.62
CA THR A 96 -38.97 -25.37 13.11
C THR A 96 -37.77 -26.32 12.92
N MET A 97 -38.01 -27.63 13.01
CA MET A 97 -36.96 -28.64 12.82
C MET A 97 -36.24 -28.49 11.47
N ALA A 98 -36.97 -28.15 10.40
CA ALA A 98 -36.38 -27.90 9.08
C ALA A 98 -35.38 -26.72 9.09
N LYS A 99 -35.71 -25.62 9.79
CA LYS A 99 -34.81 -24.47 9.94
C LYS A 99 -33.59 -24.80 10.80
N MET A 100 -33.76 -25.59 11.85
CA MET A 100 -32.64 -26.06 12.68
C MET A 100 -31.66 -26.93 11.88
N VAL A 101 -32.16 -27.88 11.08
CA VAL A 101 -31.32 -28.72 10.22
C VAL A 101 -30.54 -27.88 9.21
N ALA A 102 -31.24 -26.98 8.49
CA ALA A 102 -30.59 -26.08 7.52
C ALA A 102 -29.58 -25.13 8.18
N GLY A 103 -29.91 -24.60 9.36
CA GLY A 103 -29.02 -23.78 10.18
C GLY A 103 -27.75 -24.52 10.60
N ARG A 104 -27.85 -25.81 10.94
CA ARG A 104 -26.67 -26.66 11.22
C ARG A 104 -25.84 -26.90 9.97
N GLN A 105 -26.44 -27.13 8.80
CA GLN A 105 -25.69 -27.28 7.54
C GLN A 105 -24.87 -26.02 7.22
N VAL A 106 -25.47 -24.84 7.36
CA VAL A 106 -24.77 -23.56 7.16
C VAL A 106 -23.71 -23.31 8.22
N SER A 107 -23.98 -23.67 9.48
CA SER A 107 -22.97 -23.59 10.54
C SER A 107 -21.74 -24.45 10.23
N PHE A 108 -21.92 -25.67 9.74
CA PHE A 108 -20.81 -26.53 9.34
C PHE A 108 -19.99 -25.91 8.19
N ALA A 109 -20.67 -25.43 7.14
CA ALA A 109 -20.02 -24.77 6.02
C ALA A 109 -19.24 -23.52 6.48
N ALA A 110 -19.84 -22.71 7.35
CA ALA A 110 -19.21 -21.53 7.91
C ALA A 110 -17.97 -21.87 8.75
N GLN A 111 -18.00 -22.93 9.55
CA GLN A 111 -16.83 -23.38 10.31
C GLN A 111 -15.67 -23.79 9.40
N ALA A 112 -15.95 -24.60 8.36
CA ALA A 112 -14.91 -25.04 7.42
C ALA A 112 -14.29 -23.87 6.65
N LEU A 113 -15.13 -22.94 6.19
CA LEU A 113 -14.68 -21.71 5.53
C LEU A 113 -13.89 -20.84 6.52
N PHE A 114 -14.39 -20.62 7.73
CA PHE A 114 -13.71 -19.80 8.74
C PHE A 114 -12.31 -20.31 9.10
N VAL A 115 -12.16 -21.61 9.36
CA VAL A 115 -10.86 -22.25 9.64
C VAL A 115 -9.90 -22.02 8.47
N THR A 116 -10.38 -22.21 7.24
CA THR A 116 -9.57 -22.05 6.04
C THR A 116 -9.19 -20.58 5.80
N ALA A 117 -10.13 -19.65 5.98
CA ALA A 117 -9.94 -18.23 5.73
C ALA A 117 -8.90 -17.64 6.69
N THR A 118 -9.06 -17.93 7.98
CA THR A 118 -8.14 -17.47 9.01
C THR A 118 -6.76 -18.09 8.86
N GLY A 119 -6.67 -19.39 8.55
CA GLY A 119 -5.40 -20.06 8.28
C GLY A 119 -4.64 -19.45 7.10
N LEU A 120 -5.30 -19.23 5.96
CA LEU A 120 -4.69 -18.62 4.78
C LEU A 120 -4.31 -17.16 4.99
N ALA A 121 -5.15 -16.37 5.67
CA ALA A 121 -4.84 -14.99 6.02
C ALA A 121 -3.60 -14.90 6.91
N LYS A 122 -3.50 -15.74 7.94
CA LYS A 122 -2.34 -15.84 8.84
C LYS A 122 -1.07 -16.24 8.10
N ILE A 123 -1.14 -17.24 7.22
CA ILE A 123 0.00 -17.65 6.38
C ILE A 123 0.42 -16.50 5.46
N SER A 124 -0.51 -15.80 4.81
CA SER A 124 -0.21 -14.63 3.98
C SER A 124 0.54 -13.55 4.78
N ILE A 125 0.10 -13.23 6.00
CA ILE A 125 0.78 -12.26 6.86
C ILE A 125 2.22 -12.71 7.19
N PHE A 126 2.42 -13.98 7.53
CA PHE A 126 3.78 -14.48 7.77
C PHE A 126 4.66 -14.44 6.51
N VAL A 127 4.12 -14.75 5.32
CA VAL A 127 4.86 -14.63 4.07
C VAL A 127 5.22 -13.16 3.80
N SER A 128 4.33 -12.22 4.09
CA SER A 128 4.65 -10.78 4.07
C SER A 128 5.78 -10.43 5.06
N TYR A 129 5.82 -11.05 6.25
CA TYR A 129 6.90 -10.84 7.22
C TYR A 129 8.27 -11.36 6.75
N LEU A 130 8.31 -12.47 6.01
CA LEU A 130 9.56 -13.01 5.45
C LEU A 130 10.25 -12.04 4.48
N ARG A 131 9.48 -11.15 3.84
CA ARG A 131 10.01 -10.08 2.97
C ARG A 131 10.70 -8.96 3.74
N ILE A 132 10.21 -8.67 4.94
CA ILE A 132 10.76 -7.62 5.82
C ILE A 132 11.95 -8.17 6.62
N ALA A 133 11.96 -9.47 6.89
CA ALA A 133 12.93 -10.12 7.75
C ALA A 133 14.35 -10.11 7.15
N PRO A 134 15.37 -9.58 7.86
CA PRO A 134 16.76 -9.70 7.44
C PRO A 134 17.20 -11.17 7.29
N PRO A 135 18.10 -11.49 6.33
CA PRO A 135 18.66 -12.82 6.19
C PRO A 135 19.27 -13.31 7.51
N ALA A 136 19.03 -14.58 7.87
CA ALA A 136 19.51 -15.24 9.10
C ALA A 136 19.05 -14.66 10.47
N SER A 137 18.13 -13.69 10.50
CA SER A 137 17.58 -13.12 11.75
C SER A 137 16.70 -14.09 12.54
N TRP A 138 16.61 -13.90 13.86
CA TRP A 138 15.69 -14.64 14.73
C TRP A 138 14.22 -14.44 14.29
N PHE A 139 13.87 -13.24 13.85
CA PHE A 139 12.55 -12.88 13.32
C PHE A 139 12.17 -13.75 12.11
N ARG A 140 13.12 -13.97 11.17
CA ARG A 140 12.91 -14.86 10.01
C ARG A 140 12.65 -16.31 10.43
N ARG A 141 13.40 -16.83 11.42
CA ARG A 141 13.24 -18.20 11.92
C ARG A 141 11.86 -18.41 12.57
N LEU A 142 11.46 -17.49 13.45
CA LEU A 142 10.16 -17.54 14.10
C LEU A 142 9.00 -17.39 13.10
N THR A 143 9.19 -16.62 12.04
CA THR A 143 8.19 -16.50 10.96
C THR A 143 7.98 -17.83 10.24
N PHE A 144 9.05 -18.57 9.90
CA PHE A 144 8.93 -19.91 9.31
C PHE A 144 8.24 -20.91 10.25
N ILE A 145 8.57 -20.87 11.55
CA ILE A 145 7.90 -21.69 12.56
C ILE A 145 6.40 -21.34 12.62
N GLY A 146 6.05 -20.05 12.58
CA GLY A 146 4.67 -19.57 12.55
C GLY A 146 3.87 -20.07 11.34
N ILE A 147 4.49 -20.09 10.15
CA ILE A 147 3.88 -20.65 8.92
C ILE A 147 3.57 -22.14 9.11
N GLY A 148 4.58 -22.91 9.56
CA GLY A 148 4.42 -24.35 9.78
C GLY A 148 3.35 -24.67 10.83
N LEU A 149 3.38 -23.97 11.97
CA LEU A 149 2.42 -24.13 13.05
C LEU A 149 0.99 -23.81 12.59
N THR A 150 0.81 -22.71 11.84
CA THR A 150 -0.50 -22.31 11.31
C THR A 150 -1.04 -23.34 10.33
N ALA A 151 -0.21 -23.84 9.41
CA ALA A 151 -0.63 -24.85 8.44
C ALA A 151 -1.02 -26.17 9.11
N ILE A 152 -0.24 -26.62 10.09
CA ILE A 152 -0.52 -27.85 10.86
C ILE A 152 -1.82 -27.71 11.66
N ILE A 153 -1.99 -26.61 12.40
CA ILE A 153 -3.20 -26.36 13.20
C ILE A 153 -4.43 -26.31 12.28
N THR A 154 -4.38 -25.50 11.22
CA THR A 154 -5.49 -25.36 10.26
C THR A 154 -5.87 -26.72 9.65
N GLY A 155 -4.88 -27.48 9.18
CA GLY A 155 -5.12 -28.82 8.61
C GLY A 155 -5.70 -29.79 9.64
N SER A 156 -5.17 -29.80 10.87
CA SER A 156 -5.66 -30.69 11.93
C SER A 156 -7.10 -30.38 12.35
N ILE A 157 -7.47 -29.09 12.44
CA ILE A 157 -8.84 -28.67 12.78
C ILE A 157 -9.81 -28.98 11.63
N LEU A 158 -9.40 -28.79 10.37
CA LEU A 158 -10.24 -29.20 9.23
C LEU A 158 -10.50 -30.71 9.24
N ILE A 159 -9.46 -31.52 9.46
CA ILE A 159 -9.62 -32.97 9.56
C ILE A 159 -10.55 -33.33 10.72
N ALA A 160 -10.36 -32.71 11.90
CA ALA A 160 -11.22 -32.94 13.06
C ALA A 160 -12.69 -32.56 12.77
N LEU A 161 -12.94 -31.44 12.10
CA LEU A 161 -14.27 -30.97 11.73
C LEU A 161 -15.00 -31.98 10.82
N PHE A 162 -14.33 -32.47 9.77
CA PHE A 162 -14.94 -33.48 8.88
C PHE A 162 -15.02 -34.88 9.51
N ALA A 163 -14.22 -35.15 10.54
CA ALA A 163 -14.21 -36.43 11.26
C ALA A 163 -15.07 -36.43 12.54
N GLU A 164 -15.70 -35.30 12.90
CA GLU A 164 -16.44 -35.11 14.15
C GLU A 164 -17.62 -36.10 14.28
N CYS A 165 -18.29 -36.40 13.15
CA CYS A 165 -19.44 -37.27 13.09
C CYS A 165 -19.25 -38.40 12.06
N LYS A 166 -19.72 -39.62 12.39
CA LYS A 166 -19.72 -40.77 11.48
C LYS A 166 -21.12 -41.39 11.42
N PRO A 167 -21.90 -41.21 10.33
CA PRO A 167 -21.60 -40.42 9.12
C PRO A 167 -21.69 -38.91 9.35
N MET A 168 -21.06 -38.12 8.48
CA MET A 168 -21.08 -36.64 8.53
C MET A 168 -22.50 -36.06 8.60
N SER A 169 -23.47 -36.72 7.96
CA SER A 169 -24.87 -36.29 8.00
C SER A 169 -25.50 -36.33 9.39
N SER A 170 -24.91 -37.01 10.37
CA SER A 170 -25.35 -36.97 11.77
C SER A 170 -25.11 -35.60 12.43
N TYR A 171 -24.25 -34.74 11.88
CA TYR A 171 -24.02 -33.38 12.42
C TYR A 171 -25.27 -32.49 12.40
N TRP A 172 -26.09 -32.59 11.35
CA TRP A 172 -27.30 -31.76 11.16
C TRP A 172 -28.61 -32.52 11.37
N ASN A 173 -28.60 -33.86 11.43
CA ASN A 173 -29.80 -34.67 11.68
C ASN A 173 -30.09 -34.82 13.17
N LEU A 174 -30.82 -33.87 13.73
CA LEU A 174 -31.19 -33.79 15.16
C LEU A 174 -32.05 -34.97 15.67
N ALA A 175 -32.61 -35.78 14.78
CA ALA A 175 -33.47 -36.92 15.11
C ALA A 175 -32.69 -38.23 15.37
N ARG A 176 -31.38 -38.28 15.05
CA ARG A 176 -30.54 -39.47 15.27
C ARG A 176 -29.84 -39.41 16.64
N THR A 177 -29.61 -40.57 17.24
CA THR A 177 -28.95 -40.73 18.55
C THR A 177 -27.59 -40.03 18.56
N GLN A 178 -27.33 -39.22 19.59
CA GLN A 178 -26.09 -38.46 19.82
C GLN A 178 -24.81 -39.30 19.95
N GLN A 179 -24.86 -40.62 19.75
CA GLN A 179 -23.71 -41.52 19.86
C GLN A 179 -22.81 -41.51 18.62
N ASP A 180 -23.26 -40.91 17.51
CA ASP A 180 -22.53 -40.89 16.22
C ASP A 180 -21.47 -39.78 16.13
N CYS A 181 -21.44 -38.84 17.08
CA CYS A 181 -20.61 -37.64 17.03
C CYS A 181 -19.83 -37.45 18.34
N PHE A 182 -18.61 -36.91 18.23
CA PHE A 182 -17.88 -36.41 19.38
C PHE A 182 -18.48 -35.09 19.87
N SER A 183 -18.12 -34.69 21.10
CA SER A 183 -18.49 -33.39 21.63
C SER A 183 -17.86 -32.26 20.80
N GLU A 184 -18.66 -31.27 20.41
CA GLU A 184 -18.21 -30.12 19.60
C GLU A 184 -17.29 -29.15 20.37
N ASN A 185 -17.47 -29.04 21.70
CA ASN A 185 -16.79 -28.06 22.54
C ASN A 185 -15.25 -28.14 22.48
N PRO A 186 -14.60 -29.31 22.69
CA PRO A 186 -13.14 -29.38 22.73
C PRO A 186 -12.50 -28.94 21.42
N MET A 187 -13.09 -29.29 20.27
CA MET A 187 -12.61 -28.87 18.96
C MET A 187 -12.76 -27.36 18.77
N LEU A 188 -13.95 -26.81 19.05
CA LEU A 188 -14.21 -25.38 18.90
C LEU A 188 -13.31 -24.54 19.82
N MET A 189 -13.14 -24.96 21.07
CA MET A 189 -12.27 -24.30 22.04
C MET A 189 -10.79 -24.41 21.67
N ALA A 190 -10.35 -25.57 21.17
CA ALA A 190 -8.99 -25.73 20.67
C ALA A 190 -8.74 -24.79 19.49
N HIS A 191 -9.66 -24.73 18.52
CA HIS A 191 -9.56 -23.82 17.39
C HIS A 191 -9.57 -22.35 17.83
N ALA A 192 -10.46 -21.96 18.74
CA ALA A 192 -10.55 -20.59 19.23
C ALA A 192 -9.29 -20.14 19.99
N THR A 193 -8.81 -20.99 20.90
CA THR A 193 -7.65 -20.69 21.74
C THR A 193 -6.36 -20.65 20.94
N THR A 194 -6.14 -21.64 20.06
CA THR A 194 -4.97 -21.65 19.17
C THR A 194 -5.03 -20.52 18.14
N GLY A 195 -6.22 -20.19 17.65
CA GLY A 195 -6.46 -19.03 16.79
C GLY A 195 -6.01 -17.73 17.45
N ALA A 196 -6.56 -17.42 18.63
CA ALA A 196 -6.23 -16.21 19.39
C ALA A 196 -4.73 -16.15 19.77
N PHE A 197 -4.13 -17.30 20.11
CA PHE A 197 -2.69 -17.39 20.36
C PHE A 197 -1.87 -17.03 19.12
N LEU A 198 -2.23 -17.55 17.94
CA LEU A 198 -1.54 -17.23 16.69
C LEU A 198 -1.72 -15.75 16.31
N ASP A 199 -2.90 -15.17 16.55
CA ASP A 199 -3.14 -13.74 16.32
C ASP A 199 -2.25 -12.88 17.24
N PHE A 200 -2.17 -13.23 18.52
CA PHE A 200 -1.27 -12.57 19.47
C PHE A 200 0.20 -12.73 19.06
N PHE A 201 0.60 -13.92 18.63
CA PHE A 201 1.95 -14.17 18.16
C PHE A 201 2.29 -13.33 16.91
N ILE A 202 1.39 -13.27 15.92
CA ILE A 202 1.56 -12.44 14.71
C ILE A 202 1.68 -10.96 15.07
N TRP A 203 0.90 -10.49 16.04
CA TRP A 203 0.91 -9.11 16.51
C TRP A 203 2.22 -8.76 17.25
N VAL A 204 2.70 -9.64 18.13
CA VAL A 204 3.93 -9.39 18.91
C VAL A 204 5.19 -9.54 18.06
N LEU A 205 5.21 -10.48 17.12
CA LEU A 205 6.43 -10.90 16.42
C LEU A 205 7.24 -9.74 15.79
N PRO A 206 6.65 -8.76 15.09
CA PRO A 206 7.42 -7.69 14.47
C PRO A 206 7.79 -6.57 15.46
N LEU A 207 7.18 -6.48 16.65
CA LEU A 207 7.40 -5.38 17.62
C LEU A 207 8.88 -5.16 18.00
N PRO A 208 9.66 -6.18 18.40
CA PRO A 208 11.04 -5.94 18.82
C PRO A 208 11.94 -5.50 17.67
N THR A 209 11.69 -6.03 16.47
CA THR A 209 12.42 -5.65 15.25
C THR A 209 12.10 -4.21 14.86
N LEU A 210 10.83 -3.81 14.97
CA LEU A 210 10.37 -2.47 14.63
C LEU A 210 10.76 -1.43 15.69
N TYR A 211 10.78 -1.79 16.97
CA TYR A 211 11.25 -0.91 18.04
C TYR A 211 12.74 -0.55 17.89
N ARG A 212 13.55 -1.48 17.37
CA ARG A 212 14.97 -1.25 17.08
C ARG A 212 15.19 -0.50 15.76
N ALA A 213 14.20 -0.47 14.87
CA ALA A 213 14.28 0.24 13.60
C ALA A 213 14.04 1.73 13.82
N LYS A 214 15.01 2.58 13.45
CA LYS A 214 14.85 4.04 13.44
C LYS A 214 13.96 4.45 12.27
N LEU A 215 12.65 4.54 12.49
CA LEU A 215 11.68 4.88 11.46
C LEU A 215 11.23 6.35 11.54
N PRO A 216 11.08 7.05 10.40
CA PRO A 216 10.52 8.40 10.38
C PRO A 216 9.05 8.41 10.86
N VAL A 217 8.64 9.52 11.47
CA VAL A 217 7.34 9.66 12.17
C VAL A 217 6.14 9.29 11.27
N SER A 218 6.22 9.58 9.97
CA SER A 218 5.18 9.24 8.99
C SER A 218 4.98 7.73 8.77
N GLN A 219 6.04 6.93 8.93
CA GLN A 219 6.00 5.47 8.89
C GLN A 219 5.57 4.89 10.24
N ARG A 220 5.87 5.59 11.33
CA ARG A 220 5.44 5.23 12.69
C ARG A 220 3.91 5.24 12.83
N PHE A 221 3.20 6.17 12.20
CA PHE A 221 1.72 6.17 12.20
C PHE A 221 1.10 4.94 11.51
N ALA A 222 1.63 4.52 10.35
CA ALA A 222 1.13 3.33 9.65
C ALA A 222 1.37 2.05 10.48
N LEU A 223 2.47 2.03 11.22
CA LEU A 223 2.79 0.99 12.18
C LEU A 223 1.87 1.00 13.40
N ILE A 224 1.59 2.16 13.98
CA ILE A 224 0.63 2.30 15.09
C ILE A 224 -0.75 1.81 14.65
N ALA A 225 -1.20 2.18 13.45
CA ALA A 225 -2.47 1.71 12.89
C ALA A 225 -2.48 0.18 12.73
N LEU A 226 -1.42 -0.40 12.14
CA LEU A 226 -1.27 -1.87 12.01
C LEU A 226 -1.32 -2.57 13.38
N PHE A 227 -0.61 -2.04 14.38
CA PHE A 227 -0.60 -2.60 15.73
C PHE A 227 -1.95 -2.46 16.44
N SER A 228 -2.67 -1.37 16.19
CA SER A 228 -4.01 -1.15 16.75
C SER A 228 -5.00 -2.16 16.19
N PHE A 229 -5.04 -2.35 14.87
CA PHE A 229 -5.89 -3.38 14.24
C PHE A 229 -5.53 -4.79 14.70
N GLY A 230 -4.23 -5.11 14.79
CA GLY A 230 -3.78 -6.41 15.31
C GLY A 230 -4.27 -6.69 16.74
N LEU A 231 -4.26 -5.69 17.62
CA LEU A 231 -4.79 -5.84 18.98
C LEU A 231 -6.31 -6.08 19.00
N VAL A 232 -7.06 -5.40 18.13
CA VAL A 232 -8.51 -5.61 18.02
C VAL A 232 -8.83 -7.02 17.53
N VAL A 233 -8.06 -7.58 16.59
CA VAL A 233 -8.22 -8.97 16.14
C VAL A 233 -8.01 -9.96 17.30
N VAL A 234 -6.96 -9.75 18.10
CA VAL A 234 -6.71 -10.58 19.30
C VAL A 234 -7.87 -10.49 20.28
N PHE A 235 -8.38 -9.29 20.53
CA PHE A 235 -9.53 -9.07 21.41
C PHE A 235 -10.79 -9.78 20.90
N ALA A 236 -11.08 -9.67 19.59
CA ALA A 236 -12.20 -10.38 18.97
C ALA A 236 -12.08 -11.90 19.16
N GLY A 237 -10.88 -12.47 19.00
CA GLY A 237 -10.60 -13.87 19.28
C GLY A 237 -10.86 -14.27 20.73
N CYS A 238 -10.46 -13.44 21.71
CA CYS A 238 -10.74 -13.68 23.13
C CYS A 238 -12.25 -13.66 23.45
N ILE A 239 -12.98 -12.69 22.89
CA ILE A 239 -14.43 -12.62 23.04
C ILE A 239 -15.12 -13.82 22.38
N ARG A 240 -14.60 -14.29 21.25
CA ARG A 240 -15.08 -15.52 20.61
C ARG A 240 -14.89 -16.75 21.50
N ILE A 241 -13.76 -16.89 22.20
CA ILE A 241 -13.54 -17.98 23.17
C ILE A 241 -14.63 -17.95 24.26
N TYR A 242 -14.94 -16.76 24.81
CA TYR A 242 -16.01 -16.60 25.79
C TYR A 242 -17.37 -17.04 25.23
N TRP A 243 -17.76 -16.56 24.05
CA TRP A 243 -19.05 -16.90 23.47
C TRP A 243 -19.17 -18.37 23.06
N ILE A 244 -18.09 -19.01 22.61
CA ILE A 244 -18.09 -20.46 22.36
C ILE A 244 -18.40 -21.21 23.65
N HIS A 245 -17.68 -20.90 24.73
CA HIS A 245 -17.91 -21.55 26.01
C HIS A 245 -19.34 -21.33 26.51
N TYR A 246 -19.83 -20.08 26.46
CA TYR A 246 -21.18 -19.75 26.88
C TYR A 246 -22.25 -20.48 26.06
N VAL A 247 -22.13 -20.48 24.73
CA VAL A 247 -23.12 -21.08 23.82
C VAL A 247 -23.13 -22.60 23.90
N VAL A 248 -21.97 -23.23 24.10
CA VAL A 248 -21.87 -24.69 24.05
C VAL A 248 -22.10 -25.35 25.43
N GLU A 249 -21.67 -24.70 26.51
CA GLU A 249 -21.69 -25.29 27.87
C GLU A 249 -22.70 -24.65 28.82
N GLU A 250 -22.98 -23.35 28.71
CA GLU A 250 -23.79 -22.63 29.70
C GLU A 250 -25.27 -22.54 29.29
N THR A 251 -25.55 -22.05 28.07
CA THR A 251 -26.93 -21.87 27.59
C THR A 251 -27.41 -23.04 26.74
N TYR A 252 -28.73 -23.19 26.63
CA TYR A 252 -29.40 -24.07 25.66
C TYR A 252 -30.10 -23.30 24.55
N ASP A 253 -30.16 -21.97 24.67
CA ASP A 253 -30.72 -21.08 23.66
C ASP A 253 -29.63 -20.67 22.66
N VAL A 254 -29.20 -21.67 21.90
CA VAL A 254 -27.99 -21.59 21.08
C VAL A 254 -28.14 -20.60 19.93
N THR A 255 -29.32 -20.46 19.34
CA THR A 255 -29.53 -19.56 18.20
C THR A 255 -29.54 -18.10 18.64
N TRP A 256 -30.15 -17.77 19.78
CA TRP A 256 -30.21 -16.40 20.29
C TRP A 256 -28.83 -15.87 20.68
N TYR A 257 -28.06 -16.65 21.45
CA TYR A 257 -26.73 -16.23 21.90
C TYR A 257 -25.65 -16.50 20.85
N GLY A 258 -25.84 -17.51 20.00
CA GLY A 258 -25.00 -17.81 18.86
C GLY A 258 -24.85 -16.63 17.91
N PHE A 259 -25.85 -15.74 17.81
CA PHE A 259 -25.72 -14.46 17.12
C PHE A 259 -24.41 -13.72 17.43
N GLN A 260 -24.01 -13.67 18.71
CA GLN A 260 -22.78 -12.99 19.12
C GLN A 260 -21.54 -13.75 18.62
N LEU A 261 -21.57 -15.08 18.71
CA LEU A 261 -20.51 -15.92 18.17
C LEU A 261 -20.31 -15.68 16.66
N TRP A 262 -21.39 -15.63 15.88
CA TRP A 262 -21.32 -15.35 14.43
C TRP A 262 -20.75 -13.96 14.14
N LEU A 263 -21.22 -12.94 14.86
CA LEU A 263 -20.72 -11.57 14.73
C LEU A 263 -19.20 -11.48 14.95
N TRP A 264 -18.71 -12.03 16.08
CA TRP A 264 -17.28 -11.97 16.40
C TRP A 264 -16.42 -12.82 15.45
N THR A 265 -16.95 -13.95 14.98
CA THR A 265 -16.27 -14.82 14.01
C THR A 265 -16.00 -14.08 12.70
N ALA A 266 -17.00 -13.37 12.19
CA ALA A 266 -16.82 -12.62 10.97
C ALA A 266 -15.96 -11.37 11.17
N VAL A 267 -16.16 -10.61 12.26
CA VAL A 267 -15.28 -9.47 12.61
C VAL A 267 -13.81 -9.91 12.66
N GLU A 268 -13.50 -11.07 13.25
CA GLU A 268 -12.15 -11.63 13.31
C GLU A 268 -11.56 -11.87 11.91
N VAL A 269 -12.31 -12.50 10.99
CA VAL A 269 -11.86 -12.73 9.61
C VAL A 269 -11.64 -11.42 8.87
N GLN A 270 -12.63 -10.52 8.93
CA GLN A 270 -12.64 -9.28 8.16
C GLN A 270 -11.50 -8.35 8.61
N LEU A 271 -11.33 -8.19 9.93
CA LEU A 271 -10.24 -7.39 10.49
C LEU A 271 -8.88 -8.07 10.28
N GLY A 272 -8.81 -9.40 10.29
CA GLY A 272 -7.59 -10.13 9.94
C GLY A 272 -7.13 -9.86 8.51
N ILE A 273 -8.06 -9.84 7.55
CA ILE A 273 -7.79 -9.48 6.15
C ILE A 273 -7.34 -8.02 6.04
N VAL A 274 -8.06 -7.09 6.68
CA VAL A 274 -7.69 -5.66 6.69
C VAL A 274 -6.29 -5.48 7.26
N CYS A 275 -5.98 -6.10 8.40
CA CYS A 275 -4.67 -6.07 9.05
C CYS A 275 -3.56 -6.56 8.10
N GLY A 276 -3.79 -7.65 7.38
CA GLY A 276 -2.85 -8.14 6.37
C GLY A 276 -2.68 -7.21 5.15
N CYS A 277 -3.64 -6.33 4.87
CA CYS A 277 -3.58 -5.37 3.76
C CYS A 277 -2.91 -4.03 4.12
N VAL A 278 -3.02 -3.58 5.38
CA VAL A 278 -2.48 -2.29 5.86
C VAL A 278 -0.99 -2.05 5.55
N PRO A 279 -0.06 -3.03 5.66
CA PRO A 279 1.36 -2.79 5.43
C PRO A 279 1.71 -2.22 4.06
N TRP A 280 0.83 -2.42 3.06
CA TRP A 280 1.03 -2.00 1.68
C TRP A 280 0.35 -0.67 1.35
N LEU A 281 -0.67 -0.27 2.12
CA LEU A 281 -1.33 1.03 1.98
C LEU A 281 -0.37 2.20 2.24
N LYS A 282 0.75 1.97 2.95
CA LYS A 282 1.80 2.99 3.11
C LYS A 282 2.41 3.45 1.78
N SER A 283 2.45 2.58 0.78
CA SER A 283 3.00 2.88 -0.54
C SER A 283 2.07 3.79 -1.36
N LEU A 284 0.78 3.92 -0.98
CA LEU A 284 -0.16 4.87 -1.60
C LEU A 284 0.25 6.33 -1.35
N LYS A 285 0.96 6.63 -0.26
CA LYS A 285 1.42 8.00 0.04
C LYS A 285 2.40 8.54 -1.00
N ARG A 286 3.04 7.66 -1.79
CA ARG A 286 3.89 8.05 -2.93
C ARG A 286 3.09 8.53 -4.14
N PHE A 287 1.78 8.27 -4.15
CA PHE A 287 0.84 8.65 -5.20
C PHE A 287 0.06 9.94 -4.86
N TRP A 288 -0.07 10.25 -3.56
CA TRP A 288 -0.76 11.46 -3.06
C TRP A 288 0.19 12.56 -2.56
N LYS A 289 1.51 12.35 -2.69
CA LYS A 289 2.53 13.39 -2.54
C LYS A 289 3.32 13.47 -3.84
N PRO A 290 3.39 14.63 -4.52
CA PRO A 290 4.43 14.87 -5.52
C PRO A 290 5.78 14.67 -4.82
N GLN A 291 6.68 13.88 -5.41
CA GLN A 291 7.94 13.49 -4.76
C GLN A 291 8.91 14.68 -4.70
N THR A 292 8.92 15.39 -3.57
CA THR A 292 10.02 16.27 -3.17
C THR A 292 11.24 15.42 -2.78
N VAL A 293 12.35 15.51 -3.51
CA VAL A 293 13.63 14.91 -3.15
C VAL A 293 14.41 15.89 -2.27
N THR A 294 14.30 15.76 -0.95
CA THR A 294 15.25 16.39 -0.01
C THR A 294 16.39 15.43 0.29
N GLU A 295 17.57 15.69 -0.27
CA GLU A 295 18.84 15.13 0.21
C GLU A 295 19.28 15.86 1.49
N ALA A 296 19.18 15.18 2.64
CA ALA A 296 19.89 15.61 3.83
C ALA A 296 21.39 15.29 3.67
N SER A 297 22.17 16.33 3.39
CA SER A 297 23.64 16.33 3.43
C SER A 297 24.19 16.17 4.86
N ALA A 298 25.27 15.40 4.97
CA ALA A 298 26.58 15.80 5.52
C ALA A 298 27.31 14.54 6.05
N ARG A 299 28.31 14.02 5.33
CA ARG A 299 29.71 14.47 5.40
C ARG A 299 30.18 14.74 6.84
N GLN A 300 30.84 13.75 7.43
CA GLN A 300 31.96 14.02 8.32
C GLN A 300 33.18 13.23 7.80
N SER A 301 34.09 13.97 7.18
CA SER A 301 35.44 13.55 6.85
C SER A 301 36.36 13.76 8.05
N GLY A 302 37.11 12.73 8.43
CA GLY A 302 38.27 12.82 9.31
C GLY A 302 39.09 11.54 9.18
N PRO A 303 40.41 11.59 8.93
CA PRO A 303 41.19 10.41 8.59
C PRO A 303 41.77 9.73 9.84
N ARG A 304 41.82 8.38 9.85
CA ARG A 304 42.95 7.60 10.38
C ARG A 304 42.84 6.10 10.13
N SER A 305 43.83 5.61 9.39
CA SER A 305 44.61 4.36 9.49
C SER A 305 43.95 3.01 9.84
N ASP A 306 44.28 2.06 8.95
CA ASP A 306 44.62 0.65 9.16
C ASP A 306 43.52 -0.40 9.40
N GLY A 307 43.44 -1.34 8.44
CA GLY A 307 42.74 -2.61 8.61
C GLY A 307 42.37 -3.28 7.29
N LYS A 308 43.22 -4.20 6.82
CA LYS A 308 43.07 -5.04 5.62
C LYS A 308 41.70 -5.72 5.49
N GLY A 309 41.13 -5.69 4.28
CA GLY A 309 39.97 -6.51 3.89
C GLY A 309 39.58 -6.28 2.44
N THR A 310 40.29 -6.91 1.51
CA THR A 310 40.12 -6.72 0.06
C THR A 310 38.83 -7.39 -0.44
N ILE A 311 37.75 -6.62 -0.58
CA ILE A 311 36.59 -7.01 -1.41
C ILE A 311 36.89 -6.53 -2.83
N SER A 312 36.97 -7.49 -3.77
CA SER A 312 37.31 -7.25 -5.17
C SER A 312 36.41 -6.19 -5.82
N SER A 313 37.03 -5.09 -6.26
CA SER A 313 36.44 -3.95 -6.97
C SER A 313 35.66 -4.33 -8.24
N LYS A 314 35.86 -5.55 -8.77
CA LYS A 314 35.15 -6.07 -9.94
C LYS A 314 33.67 -6.36 -9.66
N ARG A 315 33.30 -6.75 -8.43
CA ARG A 315 31.91 -7.18 -8.11
C ARG A 315 30.96 -6.00 -7.82
N VAL A 316 31.48 -4.93 -7.21
CA VAL A 316 30.72 -3.68 -6.99
C VAL A 316 30.51 -2.93 -8.32
N ARG A 317 31.49 -2.97 -9.23
CA ARG A 317 31.37 -2.38 -10.57
C ARG A 317 30.36 -3.14 -11.45
N ALA A 318 30.31 -4.47 -11.36
CA ALA A 318 29.35 -5.28 -12.13
C ALA A 318 27.89 -5.04 -11.70
N LEU A 319 27.61 -4.93 -10.40
CA LEU A 319 26.25 -4.66 -9.87
C LEU A 319 25.74 -3.24 -10.18
N ARG A 320 26.65 -2.25 -10.21
CA ARG A 320 26.31 -0.88 -10.60
C ARG A 320 26.01 -0.77 -12.10
N MET A 321 26.80 -1.48 -12.92
CA MET A 321 26.63 -1.55 -14.37
C MET A 321 25.32 -2.23 -14.77
N ASP A 322 24.89 -3.32 -14.11
CA ASP A 322 23.63 -3.99 -14.43
C ASP A 322 22.40 -3.13 -14.07
N THR A 323 22.51 -2.34 -12.99
CA THR A 323 21.44 -1.42 -12.58
C THR A 323 21.34 -0.23 -13.55
N LEU A 324 22.48 0.34 -13.97
CA LEU A 324 22.55 1.39 -15.00
C LEU A 324 22.07 0.88 -16.36
N ARG A 325 22.48 -0.33 -16.76
CA ARG A 325 22.00 -0.97 -17.99
C ARG A 325 20.49 -1.10 -17.98
N THR A 326 19.91 -1.58 -16.88
CA THR A 326 18.45 -1.73 -16.72
C THR A 326 17.71 -0.38 -16.74
N MET A 327 18.30 0.68 -16.16
CA MET A 327 17.74 2.04 -16.24
C MET A 327 17.82 2.64 -17.64
N MET A 328 18.86 2.30 -18.41
CA MET A 328 19.03 2.75 -19.80
C MET A 328 18.17 1.95 -20.80
N THR A 329 17.97 0.65 -20.60
CA THR A 329 16.98 -0.12 -21.37
C THR A 329 15.56 0.38 -21.09
N ALA A 330 15.25 0.75 -19.83
CA ALA A 330 13.95 1.34 -19.50
C ALA A 330 13.71 2.71 -20.17
N ARG A 331 14.77 3.45 -20.51
CA ARG A 331 14.67 4.71 -21.27
C ARG A 331 14.48 4.49 -22.78
N GLY A 332 15.00 3.39 -23.33
CA GLY A 332 14.74 2.96 -24.72
C GLY A 332 13.39 2.24 -24.90
N GLU A 333 12.85 1.61 -23.84
CA GLU A 333 11.52 0.96 -23.81
C GLU A 333 10.40 1.91 -23.33
N HIS A 334 10.69 3.19 -23.14
CA HIS A 334 9.67 4.18 -22.75
C HIS A 334 8.67 4.49 -23.87
N THR A 335 8.83 3.91 -25.06
CA THR A 335 7.80 3.92 -26.11
C THR A 335 6.62 3.00 -25.81
N ASP A 336 6.71 2.06 -24.87
CA ASP A 336 5.69 0.99 -24.75
C ASP A 336 5.15 0.72 -23.32
N LEU A 337 5.51 1.50 -22.30
CA LEU A 337 5.20 1.13 -20.89
C LEU A 337 4.45 2.15 -20.02
N GLU A 338 3.89 3.20 -20.60
CA GLU A 338 2.74 3.91 -20.02
C GLU A 338 1.61 3.97 -21.04
N ARG A 339 0.55 3.18 -20.84
CA ARG A 339 -0.68 3.28 -21.63
C ARG A 339 -1.51 4.52 -21.22
N GLY A 340 -0.85 5.68 -21.04
CA GLY A 340 -1.51 6.90 -20.58
C GLY A 340 -0.68 8.18 -20.40
N SER A 341 0.67 8.19 -20.37
CA SER A 341 1.42 9.45 -20.52
C SER A 341 1.86 9.64 -21.96
N LYS A 342 1.61 10.83 -22.48
CA LYS A 342 1.97 11.21 -23.84
C LYS A 342 3.37 11.78 -23.81
N ASP A 343 4.20 11.42 -24.79
CA ASP A 343 5.49 12.08 -24.99
C ASP A 343 5.28 13.56 -25.38
N VAL A 344 6.28 14.42 -25.16
CA VAL A 344 6.19 15.84 -25.55
C VAL A 344 5.90 15.99 -27.05
N TYR A 345 6.49 15.13 -27.89
CA TYR A 345 6.22 15.11 -29.32
C TYR A 345 4.74 14.82 -29.63
N GLU A 346 4.14 13.82 -28.96
CA GLU A 346 2.73 13.47 -29.12
C GLU A 346 1.79 14.59 -28.66
N ILE A 347 2.14 15.27 -27.55
CA ILE A 347 1.38 16.42 -27.05
C ILE A 347 1.39 17.57 -28.06
N LEU A 348 2.54 17.82 -28.70
CA LEU A 348 2.67 18.83 -29.75
C LEU A 348 1.84 18.48 -30.99
N GLU A 349 1.88 17.22 -31.45
CA GLU A 349 1.06 16.76 -32.58
C GLU A 349 -0.44 16.90 -32.30
N GLU A 350 -0.91 16.52 -31.11
CA GLU A 350 -2.31 16.71 -30.69
C GLU A 350 -2.71 18.19 -30.62
N GLY A 351 -1.79 19.04 -30.15
CA GLY A 351 -1.91 20.49 -30.16
C GLY A 351 -1.83 21.11 -31.56
N ARG A 352 -1.63 20.31 -32.61
CA ARG A 352 -1.42 20.73 -34.00
C ARG A 352 -0.21 21.65 -34.18
N VAL A 353 0.82 21.45 -33.36
CA VAL A 353 2.12 22.10 -33.50
C VAL A 353 3.04 21.15 -34.26
N ASP A 354 3.51 21.59 -35.43
CA ASP A 354 4.44 20.81 -36.24
C ASP A 354 5.80 20.73 -35.54
N ALA A 355 6.28 19.52 -35.21
CA ALA A 355 7.58 19.33 -34.58
C ALA A 355 8.74 19.86 -35.43
N ASN A 356 8.59 19.94 -36.76
CA ASN A 356 9.58 20.55 -37.64
C ASN A 356 9.69 22.07 -37.48
N SER A 357 8.67 22.71 -36.89
CA SER A 357 8.70 24.14 -36.58
C SER A 357 9.43 24.48 -35.28
N ILE A 358 9.83 23.47 -34.50
CA ILE A 358 10.54 23.66 -33.23
C ILE A 358 12.03 23.88 -33.48
N GLU A 359 12.48 25.11 -33.27
CA GLU A 359 13.88 25.54 -33.44
C GLU A 359 14.81 24.89 -32.40
N ALA A 360 14.40 24.87 -31.12
CA ALA A 360 15.24 24.44 -30.02
C ALA A 360 14.45 23.78 -28.88
N ILE A 361 15.10 22.83 -28.21
CA ILE A 361 14.68 22.26 -26.92
C ILE A 361 15.63 22.82 -25.86
N ILE A 362 15.07 23.41 -24.80
CA ILE A 362 15.84 24.01 -23.71
C ILE A 362 15.68 23.15 -22.47
N TRP A 363 16.76 22.52 -22.03
CA TRP A 363 16.79 21.77 -20.77
C TRP A 363 17.10 22.71 -19.61
N SER A 364 16.14 22.86 -18.68
CA SER A 364 16.40 23.57 -17.41
C SER A 364 17.59 22.95 -16.66
N HIS A 365 17.68 21.62 -16.67
CA HIS A 365 18.80 20.82 -16.21
C HIS A 365 18.67 19.38 -16.73
N HIS A 366 19.62 18.52 -16.38
CA HIS A 366 19.84 17.21 -16.99
C HIS A 366 19.27 16.03 -16.18
N HIS A 367 18.37 16.27 -15.21
CA HIS A 367 17.67 15.17 -14.56
C HIS A 367 16.65 14.53 -15.52
N PHE A 368 16.39 13.24 -15.30
CA PHE A 368 15.69 12.37 -16.25
C PHE A 368 14.27 12.85 -16.60
N GLU A 369 13.63 13.56 -15.69
CA GLU A 369 12.27 14.10 -15.80
C GLU A 369 12.19 15.45 -16.52
N HIS A 370 13.33 16.09 -16.84
CA HIS A 370 13.40 17.36 -17.57
C HIS A 370 14.00 17.24 -18.98
N VAL A 371 14.53 16.07 -19.32
CA VAL A 371 15.23 15.84 -20.59
C VAL A 371 14.32 15.28 -21.70
N GLY A 372 13.27 14.54 -21.33
CA GLY A 372 12.36 13.89 -22.27
C GLY A 372 13.08 12.97 -23.25
N ASN A 373 12.56 12.91 -24.49
CA ASN A 373 13.16 12.17 -25.59
C ASN A 373 13.43 13.09 -26.81
N PRO A 374 14.53 13.88 -26.83
CA PRO A 374 14.84 14.74 -27.98
C PRO A 374 15.02 13.97 -29.29
N SER A 375 15.28 12.65 -29.23
CA SER A 375 15.47 11.83 -30.42
C SER A 375 14.24 11.79 -31.35
N THR A 376 13.04 12.06 -30.82
CA THR A 376 11.78 12.13 -31.59
C THR A 376 11.68 13.40 -32.45
N PHE A 377 12.46 14.45 -32.15
CA PHE A 377 12.47 15.70 -32.91
C PHE A 377 13.45 15.63 -34.10
N PRO A 378 13.24 16.42 -35.17
CA PRO A 378 14.17 16.50 -36.28
C PRO A 378 15.59 16.89 -35.84
N PRO A 379 16.66 16.42 -36.50
CA PRO A 379 18.04 16.80 -36.16
C PRO A 379 18.34 18.31 -36.25
N THR A 380 17.48 19.07 -36.95
CA THR A 380 17.54 20.54 -37.04
C THR A 380 17.18 21.22 -35.72
N THR A 381 16.47 20.55 -34.82
CA THR A 381 16.11 21.09 -33.50
C THR A 381 17.36 21.09 -32.61
N ALA A 382 17.82 22.29 -32.25
CA ALA A 382 18.98 22.48 -31.37
C ALA A 382 18.65 22.04 -29.94
N LEU A 383 19.66 21.60 -29.19
CA LEU A 383 19.55 21.32 -27.77
C LEU A 383 20.33 22.36 -26.97
N ILE A 384 19.63 23.12 -26.14
CA ILE A 384 20.18 24.18 -25.31
C ILE A 384 20.26 23.71 -23.87
N VAL A 385 21.43 23.87 -23.27
CA VAL A 385 21.76 23.44 -21.91
C VAL A 385 22.48 24.54 -21.15
N GLY A 386 22.39 24.53 -19.82
CA GLY A 386 23.08 25.49 -19.00
C GLY A 386 24.59 25.20 -18.80
N PRO A 387 25.32 26.13 -18.17
CA PRO A 387 26.78 26.08 -18.05
C PRO A 387 27.30 24.83 -17.33
N GLY A 388 28.36 24.22 -17.88
CA GLY A 388 29.04 23.08 -17.29
C GLY A 388 28.49 21.71 -17.73
N PHE A 389 27.41 21.69 -18.53
CA PHE A 389 26.86 20.47 -19.09
C PHE A 389 27.87 19.67 -19.93
N LYS A 390 28.68 20.34 -20.77
CA LYS A 390 29.64 19.65 -21.65
C LYS A 390 30.69 18.85 -20.88
N THR A 391 30.95 19.19 -19.62
CA THR A 391 31.89 18.44 -18.75
C THR A 391 31.37 17.05 -18.37
N MET A 392 30.07 16.79 -18.56
CA MET A 392 29.42 15.51 -18.26
C MET A 392 29.42 14.54 -19.46
N LEU A 393 29.97 14.97 -20.60
CA LEU A 393 30.15 14.14 -21.79
C LEU A 393 31.48 13.35 -21.73
N PRO A 394 31.57 12.16 -22.34
CA PRO A 394 30.59 11.54 -23.23
C PRO A 394 29.39 10.92 -22.48
N GLY A 395 28.26 10.80 -23.19
CA GLY A 395 27.04 10.17 -22.68
C GLY A 395 27.05 8.64 -22.80
N TYR A 396 25.96 7.99 -22.42
CA TYR A 396 25.73 6.57 -22.71
C TYR A 396 25.43 6.36 -24.20
N PRO A 397 26.01 5.34 -24.88
CA PRO A 397 26.71 4.19 -24.30
C PRO A 397 28.23 4.34 -24.10
N ALA A 398 28.86 5.40 -24.62
CA ALA A 398 30.31 5.59 -24.50
C ALA A 398 30.80 5.70 -23.04
N ASN A 399 29.99 6.33 -22.18
CA ASN A 399 30.15 6.32 -20.72
C ASN A 399 28.98 5.55 -20.07
N PRO A 400 29.21 4.30 -19.61
CA PRO A 400 28.17 3.49 -18.97
C PRO A 400 27.60 4.05 -17.67
N ASP A 401 28.32 4.97 -17.03
CA ASP A 401 27.91 5.61 -15.77
C ASP A 401 27.18 6.96 -16.01
N SER A 402 27.05 7.42 -17.27
CA SER A 402 26.41 8.70 -17.61
C SER A 402 24.89 8.57 -17.74
N THR A 403 24.13 9.49 -17.15
CA THR A 403 22.67 9.56 -17.29
C THR A 403 22.21 10.23 -18.60
N ILE A 404 23.13 10.90 -19.30
CA ILE A 404 22.88 11.56 -20.59
C ILE A 404 22.99 10.51 -21.69
N LEU A 405 22.03 10.43 -22.61
CA LEU A 405 22.13 9.53 -23.76
C LEU A 405 22.78 10.25 -24.93
N GLU A 406 23.74 9.61 -25.60
CA GLU A 406 24.31 10.11 -26.84
C GLU A 406 23.26 10.21 -27.95
N SER A 407 22.20 9.39 -27.90
CA SER A 407 21.05 9.48 -28.82
C SER A 407 20.31 10.82 -28.73
N ASP A 408 20.28 11.44 -27.54
CA ASP A 408 19.64 12.74 -27.34
C ASP A 408 20.44 13.87 -28.03
N LEU A 409 21.75 13.65 -28.21
CA LEU A 409 22.69 14.61 -28.79
C LEU A 409 23.00 14.32 -30.27
N ALA A 410 22.65 13.12 -30.74
CA ALA A 410 23.09 12.60 -32.02
C ALA A 410 22.58 13.45 -33.19
N ASN A 411 23.51 13.96 -34.00
CA ASN A 411 23.24 14.76 -35.20
C ASN A 411 22.54 16.11 -34.93
N ARG A 412 22.58 16.62 -33.69
CA ARG A 412 21.95 17.91 -33.31
C ARG A 412 23.01 18.93 -32.91
N GLN A 413 22.65 20.20 -32.99
CA GLN A 413 23.49 21.26 -32.43
C GLN A 413 23.32 21.34 -30.91
N LEU A 414 24.39 21.10 -30.15
CA LEU A 414 24.41 21.28 -28.70
C LEU A 414 24.95 22.68 -28.34
N ILE A 415 24.08 23.53 -27.78
CA ILE A 415 24.39 24.90 -27.38
C ILE A 415 24.44 24.95 -25.85
N GLU A 416 25.63 25.19 -25.30
CA GLU A 416 25.81 25.43 -23.86
C GLU A 416 25.86 26.95 -23.64
N LEU A 417 24.95 27.46 -22.82
CA LEU A 417 24.81 28.89 -22.57
C LEU A 417 26.01 29.44 -21.79
N ASP A 418 26.47 30.63 -22.16
CA ASP A 418 27.49 31.40 -21.46
C ASP A 418 26.91 32.72 -20.95
N PHE A 419 26.73 32.81 -19.64
CA PHE A 419 26.21 33.99 -18.95
C PHE A 419 27.28 35.02 -18.57
N ASP A 420 28.57 34.69 -18.71
CA ASP A 420 29.69 35.58 -18.42
C ASP A 420 30.05 36.46 -19.63
N MET A 421 30.00 35.90 -20.84
CA MET A 421 30.24 36.64 -22.09
C MET A 421 28.97 37.02 -22.85
N GLY A 422 27.80 36.55 -22.39
CA GLY A 422 26.49 36.85 -22.94
C GLY A 422 26.34 36.44 -24.40
N SER A 423 26.56 35.15 -24.66
CA SER A 423 26.43 34.57 -25.99
C SER A 423 25.27 33.57 -26.07
N CYS A 424 24.39 33.80 -27.04
CA CYS A 424 23.50 32.79 -27.63
C CYS A 424 23.98 32.59 -29.07
N GLY A 425 24.76 31.53 -29.33
CA GLY A 425 25.38 31.32 -30.64
C GLY A 425 26.61 32.22 -30.88
N ASN A 426 26.74 32.79 -32.09
CA ASN A 426 27.93 33.53 -32.55
C ASN A 426 27.99 35.00 -32.12
N ASP A 427 26.94 35.56 -31.52
CA ASP A 427 26.91 36.96 -31.11
C ASP A 427 27.23 37.11 -29.61
N THR A 428 27.97 38.16 -29.24
CA THR A 428 28.39 38.46 -27.86
C THR A 428 27.84 39.82 -27.41
N TYR A 429 27.05 39.85 -26.35
CA TYR A 429 26.50 41.07 -25.75
C TYR A 429 26.62 41.04 -24.22
N LYS A 430 26.64 42.20 -23.56
CA LYS A 430 26.73 42.28 -22.09
C LYS A 430 25.42 41.80 -21.46
N THR A 431 25.47 40.75 -20.63
CA THR A 431 24.28 40.13 -20.03
C THR A 431 23.50 41.12 -19.13
N PRO A 432 22.20 41.37 -19.41
CA PRO A 432 21.37 42.11 -18.45
C PRO A 432 21.23 41.30 -17.16
N THR A 433 21.13 41.99 -16.02
CA THR A 433 20.71 41.37 -14.77
C THR A 433 19.24 41.67 -14.56
N ILE A 434 18.43 40.64 -14.29
CA ILE A 434 17.02 40.79 -13.91
C ILE A 434 16.92 40.38 -12.44
N GLY A 435 16.66 41.36 -11.58
CA GLY A 435 16.78 41.16 -10.14
C GLY A 435 18.23 40.89 -9.75
N GLN A 436 18.51 39.71 -9.20
CA GLN A 436 19.85 39.26 -8.79
C GLN A 436 20.46 38.22 -9.75
N PHE A 437 19.73 37.83 -10.80
CA PHE A 437 20.14 36.76 -11.71
C PHE A 437 20.74 37.33 -12.98
N ARG A 438 21.79 36.67 -13.49
CA ARG A 438 22.34 36.91 -14.83
C ARG A 438 21.32 36.41 -15.85
N ALA A 439 21.01 37.22 -16.85
CA ALA A 439 19.98 36.91 -17.84
C ALA A 439 20.52 37.01 -19.27
N LEU A 440 19.97 36.17 -20.15
CA LEU A 440 20.16 36.19 -21.60
C LEU A 440 18.81 36.41 -22.26
N ASP A 441 18.70 37.39 -23.14
CA ASP A 441 17.52 37.55 -24.00
C ASP A 441 17.69 36.63 -25.20
N TYR A 442 16.92 35.54 -25.23
CA TYR A 442 17.10 34.49 -26.23
C TYR A 442 16.75 34.97 -27.65
N PHE A 443 15.70 35.79 -27.77
CA PHE A 443 15.25 36.33 -29.06
C PHE A 443 15.79 37.75 -29.35
N GLY A 444 16.30 38.44 -28.33
CA GLY A 444 16.80 39.82 -28.45
C GLY A 444 15.71 40.89 -28.55
N ASP A 445 14.43 40.52 -28.39
CA ASP A 445 13.25 41.40 -28.47
C ASP A 445 12.56 41.59 -27.09
N GLY A 446 13.18 41.07 -26.03
CA GLY A 446 12.71 41.07 -24.66
C GLY A 446 11.50 40.19 -24.39
N SER A 447 11.18 39.25 -25.29
CA SER A 447 10.03 38.34 -25.12
C SER A 447 10.38 37.13 -24.25
N PHE A 448 11.62 36.66 -24.25
CA PHE A 448 12.02 35.45 -23.55
C PHE A 448 13.44 35.54 -23.00
N TYR A 449 13.56 35.53 -21.68
CA TYR A 449 14.84 35.57 -21.00
C TYR A 449 15.18 34.21 -20.39
N LEU A 450 16.43 33.78 -20.49
CA LEU A 450 16.99 32.64 -19.75
C LEU A 450 17.84 33.18 -18.60
N PHE A 451 17.76 32.54 -17.43
CA PHE A 451 18.49 32.92 -16.22
C PHE A 451 19.49 31.86 -15.81
N ASP A 452 20.66 32.32 -15.39
CA ASP A 452 21.58 31.50 -14.63
C ASP A 452 21.06 31.34 -13.20
N SER A 453 20.59 30.14 -12.88
CA SER A 453 19.94 29.83 -11.59
C SER A 453 20.54 28.57 -10.95
N PRO A 454 21.88 28.50 -10.79
CA PRO A 454 22.52 27.33 -10.22
C PRO A 454 22.10 27.14 -8.77
N GLY A 455 22.01 25.90 -8.33
CA GLY A 455 21.59 25.55 -6.99
C GLY A 455 21.15 24.09 -6.93
N HIS A 456 20.03 23.79 -7.60
CA HIS A 456 19.52 22.42 -7.76
C HIS A 456 20.51 21.52 -8.52
N THR A 457 21.00 21.98 -9.67
CA THR A 457 22.13 21.36 -10.39
C THR A 457 23.17 22.41 -10.77
N ILE A 458 24.37 21.93 -11.09
CA ILE A 458 25.36 22.72 -11.82
C ILE A 458 24.74 23.06 -13.18
N GLY A 459 24.73 24.34 -13.53
CA GLY A 459 24.14 24.82 -14.79
C GLY A 459 22.62 24.81 -14.84
N HIS A 460 21.90 24.80 -13.71
CA HIS A 460 20.44 24.92 -13.73
C HIS A 460 20.01 26.29 -14.29
N ILE A 461 19.10 26.29 -15.27
CA ILE A 461 18.54 27.50 -15.88
C ILE A 461 17.04 27.63 -15.64
N SER A 462 16.60 28.86 -15.42
CA SER A 462 15.18 29.25 -15.35
C SER A 462 14.86 30.15 -16.55
N ALA A 463 13.58 30.39 -16.84
CA ALA A 463 13.19 31.28 -17.93
C ALA A 463 12.09 32.27 -17.51
N LEU A 464 12.05 33.44 -18.14
CA LEU A 464 11.01 34.45 -17.96
C LEU A 464 10.42 34.80 -19.32
N ALA A 465 9.17 34.43 -19.52
CA ALA A 465 8.44 34.64 -20.77
C ALA A 465 7.46 35.82 -20.63
N ARG A 466 7.53 36.79 -21.53
CA ARG A 466 6.55 37.88 -21.64
C ARG A 466 5.29 37.35 -22.31
N VAL A 467 4.14 37.45 -21.63
CA VAL A 467 2.86 36.91 -22.13
C VAL A 467 1.87 38.00 -22.57
N THR A 468 2.08 39.26 -22.18
CA THR A 468 1.31 40.40 -22.69
C THR A 468 2.23 41.59 -22.97
N ALA A 469 1.84 42.45 -23.92
CA ALA A 469 2.64 43.60 -24.32
C ALA A 469 2.31 44.88 -23.51
N ASN A 470 1.03 45.15 -23.23
CA ASN A 470 0.57 46.38 -22.57
C ASN A 470 -0.68 46.16 -21.70
N PRO A 471 -0.58 46.26 -20.35
CA PRO A 471 0.65 46.34 -19.58
C PRO A 471 1.45 45.04 -19.73
N ALA A 472 2.78 45.11 -19.73
CA ALA A 472 3.59 43.90 -19.86
C ALA A 472 3.43 42.99 -18.63
N SER A 473 3.14 41.71 -18.86
CA SER A 473 3.10 40.67 -17.84
C SER A 473 3.99 39.51 -18.22
N PHE A 474 4.53 38.82 -17.22
CA PHE A 474 5.50 37.75 -17.41
C PHE A 474 5.11 36.49 -16.65
N VAL A 475 5.53 35.34 -17.17
CA VAL A 475 5.50 34.03 -16.50
C VAL A 475 6.93 33.60 -16.23
N LEU A 476 7.24 33.34 -14.95
CA LEU A 476 8.53 32.79 -14.53
C LEU A 476 8.45 31.26 -14.53
N LEU A 477 9.23 30.63 -15.41
CA LEU A 477 9.42 29.20 -15.53
C LEU A 477 10.67 28.82 -14.71
N THR A 478 10.48 28.37 -13.49
CA THR A 478 11.58 28.17 -12.52
C THR A 478 12.34 26.87 -12.72
N GLY A 479 11.89 25.98 -13.59
CA GLY A 479 12.35 24.59 -13.58
C GLY A 479 12.24 24.02 -12.16
N ASP A 480 13.32 23.42 -11.68
CA ASP A 480 13.43 22.88 -10.33
C ASP A 480 14.11 23.83 -9.34
N ALA A 481 14.33 25.10 -9.71
CA ALA A 481 14.74 26.11 -8.74
C ALA A 481 13.67 26.34 -7.67
N ILE A 482 12.39 26.11 -8.03
CA ILE A 482 11.23 26.18 -7.13
C ILE A 482 10.27 25.04 -7.49
N HIS A 483 10.20 23.99 -6.68
CA HIS A 483 9.30 22.84 -6.95
C HIS A 483 7.86 23.09 -6.47
N HIS A 484 7.67 23.96 -5.47
CA HIS A 484 6.34 24.32 -4.99
C HIS A 484 6.25 25.77 -4.49
N PRO A 485 5.06 26.42 -4.55
CA PRO A 485 4.87 27.81 -4.13
C PRO A 485 5.15 28.12 -2.65
N GLY A 486 5.45 27.09 -1.85
CA GLY A 486 5.83 27.24 -0.46
C GLY A 486 7.32 27.53 -0.28
N GLU A 487 8.18 27.19 -1.25
CA GLU A 487 9.63 27.44 -1.18
C GLU A 487 9.97 28.93 -1.31
N ILE A 488 9.06 29.72 -1.90
CA ILE A 488 9.12 31.18 -1.92
C ILE A 488 8.56 31.82 -0.63
N ARG A 489 8.20 31.00 0.37
CA ARG A 489 7.68 31.44 1.67
C ARG A 489 8.52 30.88 2.84
N PRO A 490 8.75 31.66 3.90
CA PRO A 490 8.37 33.06 4.03
C PRO A 490 9.29 33.97 3.21
N SER A 491 8.73 34.99 2.58
CA SER A 491 9.49 36.09 1.99
C SER A 491 8.91 37.43 2.43
N LYS A 492 9.64 38.53 2.22
CA LYS A 492 9.15 39.89 2.49
C LYS A 492 7.79 40.18 1.84
N TYR A 493 7.50 39.55 0.70
CA TYR A 493 6.26 39.74 -0.06
C TYR A 493 5.21 38.67 0.24
N ASN A 494 5.57 37.60 0.92
CA ASN A 494 4.69 36.48 1.24
C ASN A 494 5.07 35.89 2.61
N PRO A 495 4.74 36.59 3.71
CA PRO A 495 5.10 36.19 5.06
C PRO A 495 4.40 34.86 5.44
N PRO A 496 4.91 34.16 6.48
CA PRO A 496 4.16 33.04 7.03
C PRO A 496 2.84 33.56 7.60
N PRO A 497 1.74 32.79 7.57
CA PRO A 497 0.52 33.20 8.23
C PRO A 497 0.76 33.37 9.73
N ASP A 498 0.21 34.44 10.32
CA ASP A 498 0.40 34.76 11.75
C ASP A 498 -0.03 33.60 12.66
N ASN A 499 -1.02 32.82 12.22
CA ASN A 499 -1.52 31.63 12.91
C ASN A 499 -1.85 30.51 11.90
N ILE A 500 -1.60 29.26 12.29
CA ILE A 500 -2.05 28.06 11.56
C ILE A 500 -3.28 27.54 12.30
N ILE A 501 -4.47 27.57 11.68
CA ILE A 501 -5.74 27.12 12.29
C ILE A 501 -6.30 25.91 11.51
N PRO A 502 -6.58 24.79 12.18
CA PRO A 502 -6.37 24.53 13.61
C PRO A 502 -4.87 24.41 13.95
N GLU A 503 -4.50 24.80 15.17
CA GLU A 503 -3.13 24.67 15.65
C GLU A 503 -2.75 23.17 15.65
N PRO A 504 -1.72 22.75 14.90
CA PRO A 504 -1.39 21.33 14.77
C PRO A 504 -0.84 20.71 16.07
N PHE A 505 -0.58 21.53 17.10
CA PHE A 505 -0.08 21.13 18.42
C PHE A 505 -0.98 21.59 19.57
N ALA A 506 -2.26 21.92 19.30
CA ALA A 506 -3.19 22.29 20.36
C ALA A 506 -3.15 21.22 21.48
N PRO A 507 -2.75 21.57 22.72
CA PRO A 507 -2.80 20.64 23.82
C PRO A 507 -4.24 20.17 23.99
N ASP A 508 -4.41 18.86 24.15
CA ASP A 508 -5.71 18.24 24.33
C ASP A 508 -6.46 18.93 25.48
N PRO A 509 -7.63 19.55 25.23
CA PRO A 509 -8.38 20.23 26.28
C PRO A 509 -8.92 19.27 27.35
N SER A 510 -8.78 17.95 27.18
CA SER A 510 -9.28 16.96 28.15
C SER A 510 -8.41 16.74 29.38
N GLY A 511 -7.17 17.25 29.44
CA GLY A 511 -6.39 17.32 30.69
C GLY A 511 -6.41 16.07 31.57
N LEU A 512 -6.40 14.87 30.97
CA LEU A 512 -6.42 13.57 31.64
C LEU A 512 -5.19 12.74 31.27
#